data_AF-A0A7C9E4F1-F1
#
_entry.id   AF-A0A7C9E4F1-F1
#
_cell.length_a   1.000
_cell.length_b   1.000
_cell.length_c   1.000
_cell.angle_alpha   90.00
_cell.angle_beta   90.00
_cell.angle_gamma   90.00
#
_symmetry.space_group_name_H-M   'P 1'
#
loop_
_entity.id
_entity.type
_entity.pdbx_description
1 polymer ?
#
loop_
_entity_poly.entity_id
_entity_poly.type
_entity_poly.pdbx_seq_one_letter_code
_entity_poly.pdbx_strand_id
1 'polypeptide(L)'
;YFDNIISPNHGYYSIVSKDFKETSESCYSTIKKSWAVIDKIGSEPNGLSFLSKKFKTCKYLNNTEELKDFLDSLYCDLAQYGSPSFICDAMDKAGKGADVL
;
A
#
# COMPACT_ATOMS: atom_id res chain seq x y z
N TYR A 1 -20.93 -7.61 -10.21
CA TYR A 1 -22.24 -7.88 -9.53
C TYR A 1 -22.66 -6.70 -8.63
N PHE A 2 -21.71 -5.97 -8.01
CA PHE A 2 -22.01 -4.75 -7.23
C PHE A 2 -21.56 -3.43 -7.89
N ASP A 3 -20.87 -3.52 -9.03
CA ASP A 3 -20.21 -2.37 -9.69
C ASP A 3 -21.19 -1.29 -10.17
N ASN A 4 -22.48 -1.64 -10.33
CA ASN A 4 -23.54 -0.72 -10.76
C ASN A 4 -24.45 -0.23 -9.61
N ILE A 5 -24.20 -0.67 -8.37
CA ILE A 5 -25.04 -0.33 -7.20
C ILE A 5 -24.29 0.65 -6.28
N ILE A 6 -22.98 0.49 -6.18
CA ILE A 6 -22.13 1.32 -5.33
C ILE A 6 -21.72 2.56 -6.11
N SER A 7 -22.11 3.73 -5.62
CA SER A 7 -21.66 5.01 -6.18
C SER A 7 -20.11 5.07 -6.20
N PRO A 8 -19.46 5.64 -7.24
CA PRO A 8 -18.01 5.54 -7.48
C PRO A 8 -17.09 5.93 -6.31
N ASN A 9 -17.61 6.60 -5.28
CA ASN A 9 -16.86 7.06 -4.10
C ASN A 9 -17.34 6.45 -2.76
N HIS A 10 -18.25 5.47 -2.80
CA HIS A 10 -18.85 4.85 -1.63
C HIS A 10 -18.51 3.37 -1.47
N GLY A 11 -17.64 2.85 -2.35
CA GLY A 11 -17.10 1.50 -2.19
C GLY A 11 -16.14 1.43 -1.01
N TYR A 12 -16.02 0.23 -0.44
CA TYR A 12 -15.16 -0.03 0.72
C TYR A 12 -13.74 0.52 0.53
N TYR A 13 -13.07 0.20 -0.58
CA TYR A 13 -11.74 0.72 -0.89
C TYR A 13 -11.66 2.24 -1.08
N SER A 14 -12.77 2.89 -1.47
CA SER A 14 -12.85 4.36 -1.55
C SER A 14 -12.87 4.99 -0.16
N ILE A 15 -13.55 4.34 0.80
CA ILE A 15 -13.56 4.78 2.21
C ILE A 15 -12.17 4.57 2.82
N VAL A 16 -11.58 3.38 2.66
CA VAL A 16 -10.20 3.10 3.11
C VAL A 16 -9.24 4.14 2.53
N SER A 17 -9.28 4.39 1.22
CA SER A 17 -8.42 5.39 0.56
C SER A 17 -8.62 6.81 1.13
N LYS A 18 -9.86 7.16 1.48
CA LYS A 18 -10.20 8.45 2.07
C LYS A 18 -9.61 8.61 3.47
N ASP A 19 -9.68 7.58 4.32
CA ASP A 19 -9.15 7.62 5.69
C ASP A 19 -7.65 7.92 5.71
N PHE A 20 -6.88 7.27 4.81
CA PHE A 20 -5.45 7.55 4.65
C PHE A 20 -5.18 8.96 4.11
N LYS A 21 -6.00 9.44 3.17
CA LYS A 21 -5.86 10.78 2.59
C LYS A 21 -6.15 11.88 3.61
N GLU A 22 -7.19 11.72 4.42
CA GLU A 22 -7.55 12.67 5.48
C GLU A 22 -6.53 12.67 6.63
N THR A 23 -5.86 11.54 6.86
CA THR A 23 -4.76 11.43 7.81
C THR A 23 -3.50 12.15 7.31
N SER A 24 -3.09 11.88 6.07
CA SER A 24 -1.95 12.56 5.44
C SER A 24 -1.99 12.39 3.92
N GLU A 25 -2.05 13.52 3.20
CA GLU A 25 -2.00 13.50 1.73
C GLU A 25 -0.67 12.95 1.19
N SER A 26 0.43 13.16 1.93
CA SER A 26 1.76 12.65 1.60
C SER A 26 1.81 11.13 1.72
N CYS A 27 1.34 10.59 2.85
CA CYS A 27 1.19 9.16 3.08
C CYS A 27 0.32 8.50 1.98
N TYR A 28 -0.89 9.03 1.75
CA TYR A 28 -1.79 8.53 0.70
C TYR A 28 -1.13 8.54 -0.68
N SER A 29 -0.44 9.63 -1.03
CA SER A 29 0.25 9.74 -2.32
C SER A 29 1.38 8.73 -2.47
N THR A 30 2.08 8.43 -1.38
CA THR A 30 3.15 7.43 -1.36
C THR A 30 2.60 6.02 -1.50
N ILE A 31 1.54 5.66 -0.76
CA ILE A 31 0.84 4.36 -0.90
C ILE A 31 0.35 4.19 -2.34
N LYS A 32 -0.31 5.20 -2.90
CA LYS A 32 -0.83 5.12 -4.28
C LYS A 32 0.29 4.89 -5.32
N LYS A 33 1.46 5.49 -5.11
CA LYS A 33 2.62 5.32 -6.01
C LYS A 33 3.34 3.98 -5.81
N SER A 34 3.35 3.45 -4.58
CA SER A 34 4.09 2.23 -4.25
C SER A 34 3.64 1.04 -5.09
N TRP A 35 2.35 0.94 -5.44
CA TRP A 35 1.80 -0.13 -6.26
C TRP A 35 2.52 -0.30 -7.61
N ALA A 36 2.73 0.81 -8.33
CA ALA A 36 3.44 0.78 -9.61
C ALA A 36 4.95 0.56 -9.43
N VAL A 37 5.53 1.02 -8.33
CA VAL A 37 6.94 0.79 -8.00
C VAL A 37 7.20 -0.68 -7.69
N ILE A 38 6.30 -1.33 -6.96
CA ILE A 38 6.35 -2.77 -6.67
C ILE A 38 6.32 -3.56 -7.97
N ASP A 39 5.40 -3.27 -8.90
CA ASP A 39 5.33 -3.97 -10.19
C ASP A 39 6.59 -3.77 -11.02
N LYS A 40 7.06 -2.52 -11.10
CA LYS A 40 8.28 -2.19 -11.84
C LYS A 40 9.45 -3.01 -11.32
N ILE A 41 9.71 -2.95 -10.01
CA ILE A 41 10.81 -3.69 -9.39
C ILE A 41 10.61 -5.19 -9.57
N GLY A 42 9.41 -5.71 -9.34
CA GLY A 42 9.12 -7.14 -9.48
C GLY A 42 9.32 -7.69 -10.90
N SER A 43 9.20 -6.84 -11.92
CA SER A 43 9.47 -7.21 -13.33
C SER A 43 10.96 -7.31 -13.68
N GLU A 44 11.85 -6.73 -12.85
CA GLU A 44 13.28 -6.74 -13.07
C GLU A 44 13.93 -8.08 -12.64
N PRO A 45 15.07 -8.47 -13.23
CA PRO A 45 15.82 -9.62 -12.76
C PRO A 45 16.18 -9.50 -11.28
N ASN A 46 15.87 -10.54 -10.49
CA ASN A 46 16.01 -10.56 -9.02
C ASN A 46 15.12 -9.55 -8.26
N GLY A 47 14.18 -8.89 -8.93
CA GLY A 47 13.25 -7.93 -8.35
C GLY A 47 12.46 -8.47 -7.17
N LEU A 48 11.88 -9.67 -7.33
CA LEU A 48 11.17 -10.35 -6.25
C LEU A 48 12.08 -10.67 -5.05
N SER A 49 13.33 -11.07 -5.29
CA SER A 49 14.31 -11.30 -4.22
C SER A 49 14.65 -10.01 -3.46
N PHE A 50 14.80 -8.91 -4.19
CA PHE A 50 14.99 -7.59 -3.59
C PHE A 50 13.78 -7.19 -2.73
N LEU A 51 12.55 -7.31 -3.26
CA LEU A 51 11.33 -7.00 -2.52
C LEU A 51 11.18 -7.87 -1.28
N SER A 52 11.43 -9.18 -1.36
CA SER A 52 11.41 -10.08 -0.20
C SER A 52 12.37 -9.64 0.91
N LYS A 53 13.59 -9.21 0.55
CA LYS A 53 14.56 -8.72 1.53
C LYS A 53 14.16 -7.37 2.12
N LYS A 54 13.69 -6.45 1.27
CA LYS A 54 13.24 -5.10 1.67
C LYS A 54 12.07 -5.18 2.65
N PHE A 55 11.05 -5.99 2.33
CA PHE A 55 9.86 -6.19 3.17
C PHE A 55 10.03 -7.29 4.23
N LYS A 56 11.21 -7.90 4.32
CA LYS A 56 11.56 -8.95 5.30
C LYS A 56 10.54 -10.09 5.35
N THR A 57 10.11 -10.55 4.17
CA THR A 57 9.16 -11.66 4.08
C THR A 57 9.79 -12.96 4.57
N CYS A 58 9.01 -13.81 5.26
CA CYS A 58 9.51 -15.07 5.81
C CYS A 58 9.95 -16.08 4.73
N LYS A 59 9.35 -15.97 3.53
CA LYS A 59 9.69 -16.72 2.32
C LYS A 59 9.88 -15.74 1.17
N TYR A 60 10.63 -16.16 0.15
CA TYR A 60 10.71 -15.39 -1.09
C TYR A 60 9.33 -15.30 -1.75
N LEU A 61 9.04 -14.12 -2.31
CA LEU A 61 7.81 -13.84 -3.04
C LEU A 61 7.83 -14.59 -4.37
N ASN A 62 6.72 -15.24 -4.73
CA ASN A 62 6.58 -15.89 -6.04
C ASN A 62 6.15 -14.90 -7.13
N ASN A 63 5.46 -13.82 -6.74
CA ASN A 63 5.02 -12.74 -7.62
C ASN A 63 4.77 -11.46 -6.79
N THR A 64 4.50 -10.35 -7.47
CA THR A 64 4.23 -9.06 -6.80
C THR A 64 2.85 -9.00 -6.15
N GLU A 65 1.89 -9.80 -6.61
CA GLU A 65 0.54 -9.83 -6.07
C GLU A 65 0.52 -10.31 -4.62
N GLU A 66 1.34 -11.32 -4.26
CA GLU A 66 1.47 -11.78 -2.87
C GLU A 66 1.82 -10.64 -1.89
N LEU A 67 2.70 -9.72 -2.31
CA LEU A 67 3.07 -8.56 -1.51
C LEU A 67 1.95 -7.51 -1.49
N LYS A 68 1.32 -7.27 -2.64
CA LYS A 68 0.23 -6.29 -2.76
C LYS A 68 -1.00 -6.68 -1.96
N ASP A 69 -1.41 -7.94 -2.02
CA ASP A 69 -2.54 -8.49 -1.27
C ASP A 69 -2.31 -8.35 0.24
N PHE A 70 -1.08 -8.60 0.69
CA PHE A 70 -0.71 -8.41 2.10
C PHE A 70 -0.81 -6.92 2.51
N LEU A 71 -0.27 -6.02 1.69
CA LEU A 71 -0.31 -4.58 1.97
C LEU A 71 -1.75 -4.04 1.90
N ASP A 72 -2.56 -4.49 0.94
CA ASP A 72 -3.97 -4.14 0.81
C ASP A 72 -4.75 -4.53 2.07
N SER A 73 -4.57 -5.78 2.51
CA SER A 73 -5.19 -6.29 3.75
C SER A 73 -4.75 -5.47 4.97
N LEU A 74 -3.45 -5.15 5.07
CA LEU A 74 -2.93 -4.33 6.16
C LEU A 74 -3.54 -2.91 6.17
N TYR A 75 -3.66 -2.26 5.02
CA TYR A 75 -4.26 -0.92 4.94
C TYR A 75 -5.75 -0.97 5.29
N CYS A 76 -6.47 -1.99 4.82
CA CYS A 76 -7.86 -2.22 5.16
C CYS A 76 -8.08 -2.46 6.66
N ASP A 77 -7.23 -3.27 7.29
CA ASP A 77 -7.28 -3.53 8.74
C ASP A 77 -6.98 -2.27 9.56
N LEU A 78 -5.98 -1.49 9.14
CA LEU A 78 -5.63 -0.22 9.79
C LEU A 78 -6.74 0.82 9.69
N ALA A 79 -7.46 0.88 8.56
CA ALA A 79 -8.60 1.78 8.39
C ALA A 79 -9.81 1.33 9.24
N GLN A 80 -10.07 0.02 9.36
CA GLN A 80 -11.24 -0.50 10.09
C GLN A 80 -11.07 -0.55 11.61
N TYR A 81 -9.95 -1.11 12.06
CA TYR A 81 -9.75 -1.51 13.45
C TYR A 81 -8.60 -0.75 14.12
N GLY A 82 -7.75 -0.10 13.33
CA GLY A 82 -6.59 0.63 13.79
C GLY A 82 -6.73 2.14 13.64
N SER A 83 -5.58 2.78 13.43
CA SER A 83 -5.49 4.17 12.99
C SER A 83 -4.50 4.25 11.84
N PRO A 84 -4.90 4.80 10.67
CA PRO A 84 -3.98 5.10 9.57
C PRO A 84 -2.78 5.97 10.01
N SER A 85 -2.92 6.75 11.10
CA SER A 85 -1.87 7.62 11.63
C SER A 85 -0.59 6.86 11.98
N PHE A 86 -0.68 5.60 12.45
CA PHE A 86 0.49 4.84 12.86
C PHE A 86 1.51 4.69 11.73
N ILE A 87 1.04 4.32 10.54
CA ILE A 87 1.91 4.14 9.37
C ILE A 87 2.19 5.47 8.67
N CYS A 88 1.22 6.38 8.61
CA CYS A 88 1.42 7.67 7.98
C CYS A 88 2.44 8.54 8.73
N ASP A 89 2.45 8.52 10.06
CA ASP A 89 3.46 9.22 10.85
C ASP A 89 4.87 8.67 10.57
N ALA A 90 5.01 7.37 10.36
CA ALA A 90 6.28 6.75 10.02
C ALA A 90 6.74 7.15 8.61
N MET A 91 5.83 7.14 7.64
CA MET A 91 6.11 7.52 6.25
C MET A 91 6.45 9.01 6.13
N ASP A 92 5.73 9.87 6.82
CA ASP A 92 5.98 11.32 6.78
C ASP A 92 7.28 11.71 7.49
N LYS A 93 7.66 10.99 8.56
CA LYS A 93 8.97 11.15 9.22
C LYS A 93 10.15 10.75 8.32
N ALA A 94 9.95 9.82 7.39
CA ALA A 94 11.00 9.46 6.42
C ALA A 94 11.34 10.64 5.48
N GLY A 95 10.42 11.57 5.28
CA GLY A 95 10.65 12.84 4.60
C GLY A 95 10.57 12.78 3.07
N LYS A 96 10.50 13.96 2.42
CA LYS A 96 10.47 14.09 0.96
C LYS A 96 11.82 13.70 0.37
N GLY A 97 11.88 12.56 -0.32
CA GLY A 97 13.10 12.00 -0.91
C GLY A 97 13.51 10.63 -0.36
N ALA A 98 12.78 10.12 0.64
CA ALA A 98 12.86 8.72 1.03
C ALA A 98 12.41 7.82 -0.13
N ASP A 99 12.93 6.59 -0.14
CA ASP A 99 12.46 5.51 -1.01
C ASP A 99 10.93 5.37 -0.85
N VAL A 100 10.23 5.13 -1.96
CA VAL A 100 8.77 4.97 -1.98
C VAL A 100 8.34 3.67 -1.26
N LEU A 101 9.28 2.73 -1.11
CA LEU A 101 9.11 1.44 -0.42
C LEU A 101 9.89 1.36 0.89
#